data_AF-A0A8J6V9I2-F1
#
_entry.id   AF-A0A8J6V9I2-F1
#
_cell.length_a   1.000
_cell.length_b   1.000
_cell.length_c   1.000
_cell.angle_alpha   90.00
_cell.angle_beta   90.00
_cell.angle_gamma   90.00
#
_symmetry.space_group_name_H-M   'P 1'
#
loop_
_entity.id
_entity.type
_entity.pdbx_description
1 polymer ?
#
loop_
_entity_poly.entity_id
_entity_poly.type
_entity_poly.pdbx_seq_one_letter_code
_entity_poly.pdbx_strand_id
1 'polypeptide(L)' 'MTESQLMATITQIPVSELISLLTAISNRDYSQFEQLESRFADCYGVEAWEEYFNFRLLPVLDNASNNWLLEQMLVVV' A
#
# COMPACT_ATOMS: atom_id res chain seq x y z
N MET A 1 8.78 16.17 6.17
CA MET A 1 8.29 16.83 4.93
C MET A 1 7.13 17.76 5.31
N THR A 2 6.79 18.83 4.57
CA THR A 2 5.53 19.56 4.87
C THR A 2 4.34 18.76 4.32
N GLU A 3 3.16 18.90 4.92
CA GLU A 3 1.94 18.18 4.49
C GLU A 3 1.62 18.40 3.00
N SER A 4 1.84 19.62 2.49
CA SER A 4 1.67 19.94 1.08
C SER A 4 2.65 19.21 0.15
N GLN A 5 3.88 18.98 0.61
CA GLN A 5 4.90 18.23 -0.13
C GLN A 5 4.64 16.71 -0.12
N LEU A 6 4.07 16.21 0.98
CA LEU A 6 3.63 14.82 1.13
C LEU A 6 2.51 14.50 0.12
N MET A 7 1.47 15.34 0.08
CA MET A 7 0.36 15.19 -0.87
C MET A 7 0.80 15.33 -2.34
N ALA A 8 1.74 16.24 -2.62
CA ALA A 8 2.33 16.36 -3.95
C ALA A 8 3.09 15.10 -4.38
N THR A 9 3.82 14.47 -3.46
CA THR A 9 4.50 13.20 -3.72
C THR A 9 3.50 12.09 -4.02
N ILE A 10 2.50 11.90 -3.15
CA ILE A 10 1.47 10.84 -3.27
C ILE A 10 0.67 10.95 -4.58
N THR A 11 0.34 12.16 -5.01
CA THR A 11 -0.40 12.39 -6.26
C THR A 11 0.42 12.12 -7.52
N GLN A 12 1.74 12.08 -7.42
CA GLN A 12 2.65 11.74 -8.52
C GLN A 12 3.05 10.26 -8.54
N ILE A 13 2.65 9.48 -7.53
CA ILE A 13 2.97 8.05 -7.48
C ILE A 13 2.29 7.35 -8.65
N PRO A 14 3.05 6.58 -9.46
CA PRO A 14 2.51 5.91 -10.63
C PRO A 14 1.35 4.96 -10.28
N VAL A 15 0.33 4.93 -11.13
CA VAL A 15 -0.79 3.97 -10.99
C VAL A 15 -0.33 2.51 -11.02
N SER A 16 0.82 2.22 -11.63
CA SER A 16 1.42 0.89 -11.64
C SER A 16 1.79 0.39 -10.23
N GLU A 17 2.11 1.29 -9.30
CA GLU A 17 2.33 0.91 -7.89
C GLU A 17 1.04 0.38 -7.27
N LEU A 18 -0.09 1.10 -7.47
CA LEU A 18 -1.41 0.66 -7.00
C LEU A 18 -1.79 -0.70 -7.60
N ILE A 19 -1.65 -0.83 -8.92
CA ILE A 19 -2.01 -2.07 -9.64
C ILE A 19 -1.18 -3.25 -9.13
N SER A 20 0.10 -3.05 -8.86
CA SER A 20 0.98 -4.12 -8.35
C SER A 20 0.55 -4.58 -6.96
N LEU A 21 0.26 -3.64 -6.05
CA LEU A 21 -0.25 -3.95 -4.71
C LEU A 21 -1.60 -4.68 -4.77
N LEU A 22 -2.54 -4.19 -5.59
CA LEU A 22 -3.84 -4.83 -5.78
C LEU A 22 -3.71 -6.23 -6.37
N THR A 23 -2.75 -6.45 -7.28
CA THR A 23 -2.49 -7.76 -7.87
C THR A 23 -2.00 -8.74 -6.82
N ALA A 24 -1.04 -8.35 -5.97
CA ALA A 24 -0.56 -9.19 -4.88
C ALA A 24 -1.70 -9.58 -3.91
N ILE A 25 -2.53 -8.59 -3.53
CA ILE A 25 -3.70 -8.81 -2.65
C ILE A 25 -4.72 -9.74 -3.32
N SER A 26 -5.02 -9.53 -4.60
CA SER A 26 -5.95 -10.37 -5.37
C SER A 26 -5.45 -11.82 -5.47
N ASN A 27 -4.14 -12.01 -5.59
CA ASN A 27 -3.50 -13.33 -5.65
C ASN A 27 -3.30 -13.98 -4.28
N ARG A 28 -3.64 -13.28 -3.19
CA ARG A 28 -3.39 -13.71 -1.81
C ARG A 28 -1.89 -13.98 -1.55
N ASP A 29 -1.03 -13.22 -2.22
CA ASP A 29 0.41 -13.33 -2.12
C ASP A 29 0.95 -12.26 -1.16
N TYR A 30 0.97 -12.59 0.13
CA TYR A 30 1.45 -11.67 1.17
C TYR A 30 2.95 -11.40 1.05
N SER A 31 3.75 -12.37 0.62
CA SER A 31 5.19 -12.17 0.46
C SER A 31 5.49 -11.16 -0.65
N GLN A 32 4.74 -11.20 -1.75
CA GLN A 32 4.84 -10.18 -2.78
C GLN A 32 4.34 -8.81 -2.29
N PHE A 33 3.26 -8.77 -1.53
CA PHE A 33 2.74 -7.52 -0.95
C PHE A 33 3.78 -6.85 -0.04
N GLU A 34 4.41 -7.59 0.87
CA GLU A 34 5.44 -7.07 1.80
C GLU A 34 6.67 -6.53 1.05
N GLN A 35 7.10 -7.22 -0.02
CA GLN A 35 8.18 -6.73 -0.87
C GLN A 35 7.83 -5.41 -1.58
N LEU A 36 6.59 -5.26 -2.04
CA LEU A 36 6.11 -4.05 -2.67
C LEU A 36 5.99 -2.90 -1.66
N GLU A 37 5.48 -3.17 -0.45
CA GLU A 37 5.43 -2.21 0.66
C GLU A 37 6.83 -1.71 1.03
N SER A 38 7.79 -2.61 1.26
CA SER A 38 9.17 -2.24 1.59
C SER A 38 9.79 -1.38 0.49
N ARG A 39 9.65 -1.81 -0.77
CA ARG A 39 10.19 -1.05 -1.92
C ARG A 39 9.53 0.31 -2.04
N PHE A 40 8.23 0.40 -1.80
CA PHE A 40 7.50 1.66 -1.83
C PHE A 40 8.03 2.62 -0.76
N ALA A 41 8.16 2.14 0.48
CA ALA A 41 8.69 2.93 1.59
C ALA A 41 10.13 3.39 1.32
N ASP A 42 10.98 2.56 0.70
CA ASP A 42 12.34 2.94 0.31
C ASP A 42 12.37 4.03 -0.77
N CYS A 43 11.44 4.00 -1.72
CA CYS A 43 11.39 4.96 -2.82
C CYS A 43 10.75 6.30 -2.44
N TYR A 44 9.69 6.26 -1.63
CA TYR A 44 8.81 7.41 -1.39
C TYR A 44 8.76 7.85 0.08
N GLY A 45 9.29 7.03 1.01
CA GLY A 45 9.27 7.26 2.44
C GLY A 45 8.08 6.62 3.15
N VAL A 46 8.26 6.32 4.43
CA VAL A 46 7.23 5.70 5.30
C VAL A 46 6.00 6.60 5.45
N GLU A 47 6.19 7.91 5.62
CA GLU A 47 5.07 8.88 5.69
C GLU A 47 4.19 8.83 4.43
N ALA A 48 4.80 8.66 3.25
CA ALA A 48 4.07 8.55 1.99
C ALA A 48 3.33 7.21 1.87
N TRP A 49 3.91 6.13 2.40
CA TRP A 49 3.26 4.83 2.46
C TRP A 49 1.99 4.86 3.30
N GLU A 50 2.04 5.42 4.52
CA GLU A 50 0.89 5.47 5.43
C GLU A 50 -0.31 6.19 4.78
N GLU A 51 -0.07 7.35 4.19
CA GLU A 51 -1.10 8.12 3.49
C GLU A 51 -1.60 7.40 2.22
N TYR A 52 -0.69 6.82 1.43
CA TYR A 52 -1.08 6.09 0.22
C TYR A 52 -1.92 4.86 0.55
N PHE A 53 -1.52 4.11 1.58
CA PHE A 53 -2.27 2.96 2.07
C PHE A 53 -3.69 3.38 2.47
N ASN A 54 -3.82 4.41 3.32
CA ASN A 54 -5.10 4.85 3.85
C ASN A 54 -6.03 5.47 2.80
N PHE A 55 -5.50 6.26 1.87
CA PHE A 55 -6.31 7.09 0.97
C PHE A 55 -6.33 6.64 -0.50
N ARG A 56 -5.52 5.64 -0.88
CA ARG A 56 -5.50 5.10 -2.25
C ARG A 56 -5.73 3.60 -2.28
N LEU A 57 -5.06 2.83 -1.43
CA LEU A 57 -5.13 1.37 -1.47
C LEU A 57 -6.36 0.84 -0.71
N LEU A 58 -6.50 1.19 0.57
CA LEU A 58 -7.56 0.67 1.43
C LEU A 58 -8.97 0.91 0.89
N PRO A 59 -9.32 2.10 0.34
CA PRO A 59 -10.68 2.38 -0.14
C PRO A 59 -11.13 1.55 -1.35
N VAL A 60 -10.20 0.94 -2.09
CA VAL A 60 -10.53 0.14 -3.28
C VAL A 60 -10.61 -1.36 -2.99
N LEU A 61 -10.28 -1.79 -1.77
CA LEU A 61 -10.38 -3.20 -1.38
C LEU A 61 -11.84 -3.57 -1.09
N ASP A 62 -12.28 -4.71 -1.61
CA ASP A 62 -13.50 -5.33 -1.14
C ASP A 62 -13.32 -5.90 0.27
N ASN A 63 -14.44 -6.21 0.94
CA ASN A 63 -14.41 -6.73 2.31
C ASN A 63 -13.57 -8.01 2.44
N ALA A 64 -13.60 -8.89 1.44
CA ALA A 64 -12.89 -10.16 1.50
C ALA A 64 -11.37 -9.94 1.44
N SER A 65 -10.91 -9.04 0.57
CA SER A 65 -9.51 -8.71 0.38
C SER A 65 -8.96 -7.87 1.52
N ASN A 66 -9.77 -6.94 2.04
CA ASN A 66 -9.42 -6.17 3.24
C ASN A 66 -9.26 -7.09 4.46
N ASN A 67 -10.21 -7.99 4.72
CA ASN A 67 -10.13 -8.93 5.83
C ASN A 67 -8.91 -9.85 5.70
N TRP A 68 -8.66 -10.40 4.51
CA TRP A 68 -7.47 -11.22 4.29
C TRP A 68 -6.18 -10.46 4.59
N LEU A 69 -6.05 -9.22 4.09
CA LEU A 69 -4.84 -8.42 4.31
C LEU A 69 -4.65 -8.12 5.80
N LEU A 70 -5.72 -7.73 6.51
CA LEU A 70 -5.70 -7.52 7.96
C LEU A 70 -5.26 -8.77 8.74
N GLU A 71 -5.77 -9.95 8.36
CA GLU A 71 -5.37 -11.21 8.97
C GLU A 71 -3.87 -11.48 8.78
N GLN A 72 -3.33 -11.24 7.58
CA GLN A 72 -1.89 -11.43 7.36
C GLN A 72 -1.05 -10.46 8.20
N MET A 73 -1.42 -9.17 8.24
CA MET A 73 -0.67 -8.16 9.00
C MET A 73 -0.70 -8.40 10.51
N LEU A 74 -1.77 -9.02 11.04
CA LEU A 74 -1.90 -9.35 12.46
C LEU A 74 -1.17 -10.64 12.87
N VAL A 75 -0.92 -11.55 11.94
CA VAL A 75 -0.28 -12.85 12.21
C VAL A 75 1.25 -12.75 12.26
N VAL A 76 1.83 -11.67 11.74
CA VAL A 76 3.29 -11.47 11.65
C VAL A 76 3.86 -10.67 12.85
N VAL A 77 3.08 -10.49 13.93
CA VAL A 77 3.50 -9.81 15.18
C VAL A 77 3.88 -10.80 16.27
#